data_AF-A0A2H3D8E3-F1
#
_entry.id   AF-A0A2H3D8E3-F1
#
_cell.length_a   1.000
_cell.length_b   1.000
_cell.length_c   1.000
_cell.angle_alpha   90.00
_cell.angle_beta   90.00
_cell.angle_gamma   90.00
#
_symmetry.space_group_name_H-M   'P 1'
#
loop_
_entity.id
_entity.type
_entity.pdbx_description
1 polymer ?
#
loop_
_entity_poly.entity_id
_entity_poly.type
_entity_poly.pdbx_seq_one_letter_code
_entity_poly.pdbx_strand_id
1 'polypeptide(L)'
;MYTAKIPKLAVIALAGFAVSESYSVPWASIDVPIELQKRVFPFVEGALMCLQESGSPNEGTYNFLRLLVELRPFFWRTMAAISLQFPNSRLLQCIKIIKDADAKAFFNKWPSALKA
;
A
#
# COMPACT_ATOMS: atom_id res chain seq x y z
N MET A 1 -2.70 21.05 -3.83
CA MET A 1 -2.21 21.19 -5.22
C MET A 1 -2.79 20.02 -6.01
N TYR A 2 -3.62 20.29 -7.01
CA TYR A 2 -4.37 19.29 -7.78
C TYR A 2 -3.42 18.49 -8.69
N THR A 3 -3.12 17.23 -8.38
CA THR A 3 -2.29 16.36 -9.25
C THR A 3 -3.09 15.60 -10.31
N ALA A 4 -4.41 15.73 -10.34
CA ALA A 4 -5.22 15.31 -11.48
C ALA A 4 -6.22 16.43 -11.78
N LYS A 5 -6.36 16.82 -13.05
CA LYS A 5 -7.42 17.73 -13.54
C LYS A 5 -8.83 17.11 -13.41
N ILE A 6 -8.98 16.11 -12.56
CA ILE A 6 -10.19 15.33 -12.36
C ILE A 6 -10.86 15.87 -11.09
N PRO A 7 -12.13 16.29 -11.17
CA PRO A 7 -12.89 16.72 -10.00
C PRO A 7 -12.88 15.63 -8.92
N LYS A 8 -12.66 16.02 -7.66
CA LYS A 8 -12.64 15.08 -6.52
C LYS A 8 -13.89 14.19 -6.45
N LEU A 9 -15.06 14.76 -6.74
CA LEU A 9 -16.33 14.03 -6.79
C LEU A 9 -16.35 12.95 -7.89
N ALA A 10 -15.73 13.23 -9.05
CA ALA A 10 -15.60 12.24 -10.12
C ALA A 10 -14.65 11.11 -9.73
N VAL A 11 -13.55 11.41 -9.04
CA VAL A 11 -12.64 10.37 -8.51
C VAL A 11 -13.35 9.46 -7.50
N ILE A 12 -14.13 10.05 -6.58
CA ILE A 12 -14.91 9.31 -5.58
C ILE A 12 -15.96 8.42 -6.26
N ALA A 13 -16.73 8.97 -7.21
CA ALA A 13 -17.73 8.23 -7.98
C ALA A 13 -17.12 7.08 -8.78
N LEU A 14 -16.01 7.33 -9.50
CA LEU A 14 -15.32 6.33 -10.31
C LEU A 14 -14.68 5.21 -9.48
N ALA A 15 -14.28 5.51 -8.24
CA ALA A 15 -13.81 4.52 -7.29
C ALA A 15 -14.95 3.71 -6.63
N GLY A 16 -16.21 3.98 -7.00
CA GLY A 16 -17.39 3.24 -6.52
C GLY A 16 -17.95 3.74 -5.19
N PHE A 17 -17.50 4.89 -4.69
CA PHE A 17 -18.02 5.50 -3.47
C PHE A 17 -19.21 6.43 -3.79
N ALA A 18 -20.20 6.53 -2.90
CA ALA A 18 -21.30 7.47 -3.11
C ALA A 18 -20.80 8.93 -3.02
N VAL A 19 -21.31 9.80 -3.87
CA VAL A 19 -20.73 11.13 -4.06
C VAL A 19 -21.09 12.11 -2.92
N SER A 20 -22.01 11.71 -2.03
CA SER A 20 -22.60 12.53 -0.97
C SER A 20 -22.16 12.18 0.45
N GLU A 21 -21.38 11.12 0.66
CA GLU A 21 -21.02 10.64 2.00
C GLU A 21 -19.54 10.85 2.35
N SER A 22 -19.29 11.24 3.61
CA SER A 22 -17.96 11.27 4.20
C SER A 22 -17.50 9.84 4.49
N TYR A 23 -16.81 9.21 3.55
CA TYR A 23 -16.27 7.87 3.78
C TYR A 23 -15.02 7.91 4.67
N SER A 24 -15.14 7.37 5.87
CA SER A 24 -14.00 6.83 6.58
C SER A 24 -13.69 5.45 6.00
N VAL A 25 -12.40 5.20 5.73
CA VAL A 25 -11.93 3.90 5.26
C VAL A 25 -11.04 3.33 6.37
N PRO A 26 -11.59 2.64 7.39
CA PRO A 26 -10.84 2.27 8.59
C PRO A 26 -9.59 1.45 8.30
N TRP A 27 -9.67 0.57 7.30
CA TRP A 27 -8.52 -0.24 6.87
C TRP A 27 -7.37 0.59 6.29
N ALA A 28 -7.64 1.77 5.74
CA ALA A 28 -6.64 2.67 5.19
C ALA A 28 -5.90 3.49 6.27
N SER A 29 -6.43 3.52 7.50
CA SER A 29 -5.82 4.19 8.65
C SER A 29 -4.93 3.25 9.48
N ILE A 30 -4.91 1.95 9.19
CA ILE A 30 -4.08 0.99 9.93
C ILE A 30 -2.61 1.20 9.58
N ASP A 31 -1.81 1.57 10.58
CA ASP A 31 -0.37 1.76 10.41
C ASP A 31 0.33 0.42 10.11
N VAL A 32 1.19 0.45 9.10
CA VAL A 32 2.04 -0.68 8.72
C VAL A 32 3.47 -0.35 9.14
N PRO A 33 4.15 -1.20 9.93
CA PRO A 33 5.54 -0.95 10.34
C PRO A 33 6.45 -0.70 9.13
N ILE A 34 7.26 0.35 9.19
CA ILE A 34 8.13 0.76 8.06
C ILE A 34 9.08 -0.36 7.62
N GLU A 35 9.60 -1.15 8.57
CA GLU A 35 10.47 -2.28 8.29
C GLU A 35 9.76 -3.41 7.54
N LEU A 36 8.45 -3.55 7.73
CA LEU A 36 7.63 -4.48 6.97
C LEU A 36 7.35 -3.92 5.57
N GLN A 37 7.06 -2.62 5.46
CA GLN A 37 6.84 -1.94 4.17
C GLN A 37 8.05 -2.08 3.25
N LYS A 38 9.28 -1.84 3.74
CA LYS A 38 10.52 -1.94 2.96
C LYS A 38 10.78 -3.31 2.32
N ARG A 39 10.14 -4.39 2.82
CA ARG A 39 10.26 -5.73 2.21
C ARG A 39 9.56 -5.82 0.85
N VAL A 40 8.64 -4.91 0.58
CA VAL A 40 7.93 -4.80 -0.71
C VAL A 40 8.70 -3.82 -1.58
N PHE A 41 9.25 -4.30 -2.70
CA PHE A 41 10.13 -3.52 -3.57
C PHE A 41 11.38 -2.95 -2.85
N PRO A 42 12.25 -3.80 -2.27
CA PRO A 42 13.39 -3.35 -1.45
C PRO A 42 14.48 -2.57 -2.20
N PHE A 43 14.43 -2.57 -3.54
CA PHE A 43 15.39 -1.87 -4.40
C PHE A 43 15.08 -0.37 -4.56
N VAL A 44 13.87 0.06 -4.20
CA VAL A 44 13.33 1.37 -4.60
C VAL A 44 14.11 2.52 -3.96
N GLU A 45 14.49 2.40 -2.69
CA GLU A 45 15.28 3.41 -1.99
C GLU A 45 16.64 3.62 -2.64
N GLY A 46 17.34 2.53 -2.97
CA GLY A 46 18.62 2.59 -3.68
C GLY A 46 18.48 3.23 -5.05
N ALA A 47 17.46 2.82 -5.82
CA ALA A 47 17.18 3.37 -7.14
C ALA A 47 16.84 4.87 -7.09
N LEU A 48 16.07 5.31 -6.09
CA LEU A 48 15.73 6.72 -5.88
C LEU A 48 16.98 7.55 -5.54
N MET A 49 17.88 7.04 -4.68
CA MET A 49 19.14 7.73 -4.37
C MET A 49 20.01 7.88 -5.62
N CYS A 50 20.20 6.81 -6.39
CA CYS A 50 20.99 6.88 -7.63
C CYS A 50 20.41 7.86 -8.66
N LEU A 51 19.08 7.98 -8.74
CA LEU A 51 18.42 8.94 -9.63
C LEU A 51 18.56 10.39 -9.16
N GLN A 52 18.65 10.61 -7.85
CA GLN A 52 18.89 11.95 -7.29
C GLN A 52 20.34 12.39 -7.49
N GLU A 53 21.28 11.46 -7.40
CA GLU A 53 22.71 11.70 -7.60
C GLU A 53 23.08 11.93 -9.07
N SER A 54 22.29 11.43 -10.02
CA SER A 54 22.60 11.50 -11.46
C SER A 54 22.39 12.87 -12.11
N GLY A 55 21.92 13.88 -11.37
CA GLY A 55 21.86 15.28 -11.81
C GLY A 55 20.77 15.62 -12.84
N SER A 56 20.17 14.62 -13.51
CA SER A 56 19.01 14.77 -14.40
C SER A 56 18.03 13.60 -14.20
N PRO A 57 17.21 13.62 -13.15
CA PRO A 57 16.28 12.52 -12.88
C PRO A 57 15.27 12.40 -14.02
N ASN A 58 15.10 11.19 -14.55
CA ASN A 58 13.92 10.90 -15.38
C ASN A 58 12.69 10.98 -14.46
N GLU A 59 11.97 12.09 -14.56
CA GLU A 59 10.78 12.39 -13.75
C GLU A 59 9.73 11.26 -13.80
N GLY A 60 9.56 10.60 -14.95
CA GLY A 60 8.65 9.46 -15.07
C GLY A 60 9.08 8.29 -14.20
N THR A 61 10.36 7.92 -14.26
CA THR A 61 10.94 6.86 -13.43
C THR A 61 10.89 7.22 -11.95
N TYR A 62 11.25 8.45 -11.59
CA TYR A 62 11.20 8.93 -10.20
C TYR A 62 9.78 8.84 -9.63
N ASN A 63 8.78 9.36 -10.35
CA ASN A 63 7.38 9.32 -9.95
C ASN A 63 6.84 7.89 -9.85
N PHE A 64 7.23 6.99 -10.76
CA PHE A 64 6.85 5.58 -10.68
C PHE A 64 7.43 4.89 -9.44
N LEU A 65 8.72 5.09 -9.15
CA LEU A 65 9.36 4.53 -7.96
C LEU A 65 8.73 5.08 -6.67
N ARG A 66 8.40 6.38 -6.65
CA ARG A 66 7.64 7.02 -5.57
C ARG A 66 6.27 6.39 -5.37
N LEU A 67 5.55 6.10 -6.44
CA LEU A 67 4.26 5.40 -6.39
C LEU A 67 4.42 3.99 -5.80
N LEU A 68 5.48 3.25 -6.15
CA LEU A 68 5.72 1.94 -5.56
C LEU A 68 5.88 2.00 -4.04
N VAL A 69 6.53 3.03 -3.50
CA VAL A 69 6.63 3.25 -2.04
C VAL A 69 5.25 3.49 -1.43
N GLU A 70 4.44 4.36 -2.06
CA GLU A 70 3.10 4.70 -1.58
C GLU A 70 2.12 3.52 -1.61
N LEU A 71 2.37 2.53 -2.48
CA LEU A 71 1.55 1.31 -2.57
C LEU A 71 1.91 0.25 -1.52
N ARG A 72 3.04 0.36 -0.80
CA ARG A 72 3.46 -0.66 0.17
C ARG A 72 2.48 -0.84 1.34
N PRO A 73 1.95 0.22 1.98
CA PRO A 73 0.93 0.06 3.01
C PRO A 73 -0.32 -0.63 2.46
N PHE A 74 -0.75 -0.25 1.25
CA PHE A 74 -1.91 -0.83 0.60
C PHE A 74 -1.74 -2.34 0.38
N PHE A 75 -0.56 -2.78 -0.08
CA PHE A 75 -0.23 -4.19 -0.21
C PHE A 75 -0.43 -4.94 1.11
N TRP A 76 0.20 -4.48 2.20
CA TRP A 76 0.15 -5.17 3.49
C TRP A 76 -1.27 -5.25 4.06
N ARG A 77 -2.02 -4.15 3.97
CA ARG A 77 -3.41 -4.08 4.40
C ARG A 77 -4.30 -5.04 3.62
N THR A 78 -4.13 -5.10 2.30
CA THR A 78 -4.88 -6.00 1.42
C THR A 78 -4.55 -7.46 1.72
N MET A 79 -3.27 -7.78 1.90
CA MET A 79 -2.83 -9.14 2.24
C MET A 79 -3.36 -9.59 3.61
N ALA A 80 -3.42 -8.70 4.59
CA ALA A 80 -4.00 -9.00 5.90
C ALA A 80 -5.51 -9.27 5.81
N ALA A 81 -6.25 -8.46 5.04
CA ALA A 81 -7.67 -8.69 4.79
C ALA A 81 -7.93 -10.03 4.04
N ILE A 82 -7.12 -10.34 3.02
CA ILE A 82 -7.20 -11.62 2.30
C ILE A 82 -6.84 -12.78 3.23
N SER A 83 -5.81 -12.64 4.08
CA SER A 83 -5.43 -13.67 5.05
C SER A 83 -6.54 -13.96 6.06
N LEU A 84 -7.29 -12.93 6.46
CA LEU A 84 -8.43 -13.07 7.38
C LEU A 84 -9.60 -13.80 6.71
N GLN A 85 -9.98 -13.37 5.50
CA GLN A 85 -11.19 -13.86 4.82
C GLN A 85 -10.96 -15.17 4.04
N PHE A 86 -9.75 -15.37 3.51
CA PHE A 86 -9.39 -16.48 2.62
C PHE A 86 -8.01 -17.07 2.99
N PRO A 87 -7.86 -17.66 4.20
CA PRO A 87 -6.58 -18.13 4.71
C PRO A 87 -5.90 -19.19 3.82
N ASN A 88 -6.68 -19.94 3.04
CA ASN A 88 -6.18 -20.99 2.13
C ASN A 88 -5.95 -20.49 0.69
N SER A 89 -6.01 -19.17 0.45
CA SER A 89 -5.80 -18.59 -0.88
C SER A 89 -4.42 -18.96 -1.44
N ARG A 90 -4.39 -19.40 -2.71
CA ARG A 90 -3.14 -19.70 -3.44
C ARG A 90 -2.21 -18.49 -3.48
N LEU A 91 -2.76 -17.27 -3.50
CA LEU A 91 -1.99 -16.03 -3.43
C LEU A 91 -1.09 -15.98 -2.19
N LEU A 92 -1.63 -16.36 -1.03
CA LEU A 92 -0.91 -16.37 0.24
C LEU A 92 0.20 -17.43 0.26
N GLN A 93 0.02 -18.51 -0.50
CA GLN A 93 1.02 -19.57 -0.62
C GLN A 93 2.17 -19.18 -1.55
N CYS A 94 1.92 -18.35 -2.56
CA CYS A 94 2.92 -17.94 -3.54
C CYS A 94 3.82 -16.81 -3.05
N ILE A 95 3.31 -15.90 -2.23
CA ILE A 95 4.06 -14.74 -1.77
C ILE A 95 4.93 -15.14 -0.56
N LYS A 96 6.25 -15.01 -0.69
CA LYS A 96 7.19 -15.45 0.35
C LYS A 96 7.24 -14.50 1.55
N ILE A 97 7.29 -13.19 1.30
CA ILE A 97 7.49 -12.17 2.35
C ILE A 97 6.38 -12.13 3.40
N ILE A 98 5.19 -12.67 3.10
CA ILE A 98 4.07 -12.72 4.04
C ILE A 98 4.12 -13.94 4.97
N LYS A 99 5.02 -14.89 4.74
CA LYS A 99 5.17 -16.10 5.57
C LYS A 99 6.05 -15.88 6.79
N ASP A 100 6.79 -14.77 6.81
CA ASP A 100 7.68 -14.36 7.90
C ASP A 100 6.91 -14.15 9.21
N ALA A 101 7.62 -14.29 10.33
CA ALA A 101 7.04 -14.12 11.67
C ALA A 101 6.42 -12.72 11.86
N ASP A 102 7.10 -11.67 11.40
CA ASP A 102 6.62 -10.29 11.54
C ASP A 102 5.37 -10.02 10.70
N ALA A 103 5.30 -10.58 9.49
CA ALA A 103 4.13 -10.50 8.63
C ALA A 103 2.92 -11.19 9.27
N LYS A 104 3.12 -12.39 9.81
CA LYS A 104 2.09 -13.13 10.55
C LYS A 104 1.65 -12.37 11.81
N ALA A 105 2.58 -11.77 12.55
CA ALA A 105 2.27 -10.95 13.72
C ALA A 105 1.42 -9.74 13.34
N PHE A 106 1.71 -9.09 12.22
CA PHE A 106 0.88 -8.01 11.67
C PHE A 106 -0.52 -8.52 11.29
N PHE A 107 -0.63 -9.65 10.57
CA PHE A 107 -1.93 -10.23 10.18
C PHE A 107 -2.78 -10.64 11.38
N ASN A 108 -2.18 -11.18 12.43
CA ASN A 108 -2.90 -11.58 13.64
C ASN A 108 -3.47 -10.37 14.41
N LYS A 109 -2.84 -9.19 14.31
CA LYS A 109 -3.35 -7.94 14.91
C LYS A 109 -4.43 -7.26 14.07
N TRP A 110 -4.55 -7.63 12.80
CA TRP A 110 -5.46 -7.03 11.82
C TRP A 110 -6.93 -6.97 12.27
N PRO A 111 -7.54 -8.05 12.82
CA PRO A 111 -8.96 -8.02 13.20
C PRO A 111 -9.28 -7.02 14.32
N SER A 112 -8.32 -6.81 15.24
CA SER A 112 -8.46 -5.84 16.32
C SER A 112 -8.23 -4.41 15.84
N ALA A 113 -7.34 -4.22 14.85
CA ALA A 113 -7.05 -2.91 14.27
C ALA A 113 -8.21 -2.34 13.44
N LEU A 114 -9.16 -3.17 13.00
CA LEU A 114 -10.36 -2.73 12.28
C LEU A 114 -11.48 -2.19 13.20
N LYS A 115 -11.38 -2.42 14.53
CA LYS A 115 -12.40 -2.05 15.52
C LYS A 115 -12.06 -0.80 16.33
N ALA A 116 -10.85 -0.27 16.16
CA ALA A 116 -10.36 0.95 16.77
C ALA A 116 -10.68 2.16 15.89
#